data_AF-A0A848NBZ4-F1
#
_entry.id   AF-A0A848NBZ4-F1
#
_cell.length_a   1.000
_cell.length_b   1.000
_cell.length_c   1.000
_cell.angle_alpha   90.00
_cell.angle_beta   90.00
_cell.angle_gamma   90.00
#
_symmetry.space_group_name_H-M   'P 1'
#
loop_
_entity.id
_entity.type
_entity.pdbx_description
1 polymer ?
#
loop_
_entity_poly.entity_id
_entity_poly.type
_entity_poly.pdbx_seq_one_letter_code
_entity_poly.pdbx_strand_id
1 'polypeptide(L)'
;MKKIVLSILTIAFSFSFAQSGIILSKDNMLEGSMLHDMVTSAKAGRSLKYDDILGSPYSNQNFSKAKIAEDYEMIQVRYNSYSDEVEFKNENGVMVLPKENKFSKIEILSPKQTLIFVNTKDDLNGYFYELLNGKTSLYKKIKTKFIDVIPASSSYASEKPATFKNLDPIYYIKTEKGFIKNPKNKKEIIEQLPEKKEVLNTFFSQNKIKFDKEEDLKKLVTFLNQN
;
A
#
# COMPACT_ATOMS: atom_id res chain seq x y z
N MET A 1 -37.49 18.37 78.31
CA MET A 1 -37.22 18.56 76.87
C MET A 1 -35.72 18.37 76.62
N LYS A 2 -35.34 17.33 75.87
CA LYS A 2 -34.18 17.28 74.94
C LYS A 2 -34.14 15.85 74.38
N LYS A 3 -34.53 15.71 73.12
CA LYS A 3 -34.57 14.44 72.39
C LYS A 3 -33.13 14.12 71.96
N ILE A 4 -32.64 12.92 72.29
CA ILE A 4 -31.35 12.42 71.81
C ILE A 4 -31.61 11.78 70.45
N VAL A 5 -31.17 12.45 69.39
CA VAL A 5 -31.23 11.94 68.02
C VAL A 5 -29.91 11.22 67.76
N LEU A 6 -29.98 9.90 67.63
CA LEU A 6 -28.84 9.05 67.29
C LEU A 6 -28.68 9.06 65.76
N SER A 7 -27.74 9.88 65.26
CA SER A 7 -27.40 9.93 63.84
C SER A 7 -26.56 8.71 63.45
N ILE A 8 -27.14 7.83 62.64
CA ILE A 8 -26.46 6.69 62.03
C ILE A 8 -25.63 7.21 60.85
N LEU A 9 -24.30 7.14 60.99
CA LEU A 9 -23.35 7.50 59.94
C LEU A 9 -23.24 6.32 58.95
N THR A 10 -23.91 6.39 57.80
CA THR A 10 -23.75 5.42 56.71
C THR A 10 -22.45 5.69 55.96
N ILE A 11 -21.44 4.85 56.19
CA ILE A 11 -20.20 4.83 55.42
C ILE A 11 -20.50 4.16 54.07
N ALA A 12 -20.60 4.96 53.01
CA ALA A 12 -20.67 4.47 51.64
C ALA A 12 -19.28 3.94 51.24
N PHE A 13 -19.15 2.63 51.11
CA PHE A 13 -17.94 1.97 50.63
C PHE A 13 -17.94 2.02 49.10
N SER A 14 -17.26 3.02 48.53
CA SER A 14 -17.05 3.11 47.09
C SER A 14 -16.03 2.05 46.67
N PHE A 15 -16.50 0.93 46.12
CA PHE A 15 -15.64 0.02 45.37
C PHE A 15 -15.22 0.70 44.07
N SER A 16 -14.08 1.39 44.11
CA SER A 16 -13.36 1.77 42.89
C SER A 16 -12.78 0.50 42.28
N PHE A 17 -13.48 -0.09 41.30
CA PHE A 17 -12.85 -0.99 40.35
C PHE A 17 -11.85 -0.17 39.55
N ALA A 18 -10.59 -0.15 39.99
CA ALA A 18 -9.50 0.18 39.10
C ALA A 18 -9.44 -0.95 38.06
N GLN A 19 -10.07 -0.74 36.90
CA GLN A 19 -9.64 -1.46 35.72
C GLN A 19 -8.20 -1.02 35.49
N SER A 20 -7.26 -1.92 35.81
CA SER A 20 -5.92 -1.87 35.23
C SER A 20 -6.11 -2.04 33.73
N GLY A 21 -6.40 -0.93 33.04
CA GLY A 21 -6.14 -0.82 31.62
C GLY A 21 -4.70 -1.24 31.45
N ILE A 22 -4.49 -2.25 30.61
CA ILE A 22 -3.17 -2.69 30.19
C ILE A 22 -2.38 -1.41 29.88
N ILE A 23 -1.32 -1.18 30.65
CA ILE A 23 -0.30 -0.23 30.29
C ILE A 23 0.28 -0.80 28.99
N LEU A 24 -0.22 -0.32 27.87
CA LEU A 24 0.37 -0.52 26.56
C LEU A 24 1.83 -0.09 26.71
N SER A 25 2.73 -1.04 26.55
CA SER A 25 4.16 -0.82 26.63
C SER A 25 4.53 0.35 25.74
N LYS A 26 5.04 1.41 26.37
CA LYS A 26 5.65 2.59 25.73
C LYS A 26 6.83 2.24 24.80
N ASP A 27 7.23 0.98 24.76
CA ASP A 27 8.34 0.42 23.97
C ASP A 27 8.00 0.04 22.51
N ASN A 28 6.73 0.04 22.10
CA ASN A 28 6.35 -0.29 20.71
C ASN A 28 5.84 0.92 19.92
N MET A 29 6.42 2.11 20.13
CA MET A 29 6.15 3.21 19.20
C MET A 29 6.70 2.84 17.83
N LEU A 30 5.87 2.98 16.80
CA LEU A 30 6.33 2.78 15.43
C LEU A 30 7.35 3.84 15.09
N GLU A 31 8.63 3.46 15.06
CA GLU A 31 9.68 4.32 14.52
C GLU A 31 9.55 4.39 13.00
N GLY A 32 9.66 5.60 12.49
CA GLY A 32 9.60 5.92 11.08
C GLY A 32 10.27 7.27 10.84
N SER A 33 10.56 7.59 9.60
CA SER A 33 11.11 8.90 9.25
C SER A 33 9.98 9.90 8.99
N MET A 34 10.24 11.19 9.26
CA MET A 34 9.32 12.25 8.83
C MET A 34 9.10 12.18 7.33
N LEU A 35 7.86 12.41 6.88
CA LEU A 35 7.54 12.49 5.47
C LEU A 35 8.31 13.64 4.79
N HIS A 36 8.93 13.35 3.65
CA HIS A 36 9.49 14.36 2.75
C HIS A 36 8.59 14.53 1.52
N ASP A 37 7.68 15.49 1.56
CA ASP A 37 6.65 15.75 0.55
C ASP A 37 7.07 16.80 -0.49
N MET A 38 8.36 16.84 -0.82
CA MET A 38 8.92 17.75 -1.82
C MET A 38 9.40 16.98 -3.05
N VAL A 39 9.28 17.62 -4.22
CA VAL A 39 9.90 17.16 -5.48
C VAL A 39 10.80 18.26 -6.03
N THR A 40 12.03 17.91 -6.37
CA THR A 40 12.93 18.83 -7.08
C THR A 40 12.46 19.00 -8.53
N SER A 41 12.02 20.21 -8.89
CA SER A 41 11.74 20.60 -10.27
C SER A 41 13.02 21.16 -10.90
N ALA A 42 13.59 20.41 -11.84
CA ALA A 42 14.78 20.84 -12.56
C ALA A 42 14.48 22.03 -13.47
N LYS A 43 13.29 22.04 -14.10
CA LYS A 43 12.90 23.11 -15.04
C LYS A 43 12.51 24.40 -14.35
N ALA A 44 11.92 24.34 -13.15
CA ALA A 44 11.61 25.54 -12.37
C ALA A 44 12.78 25.98 -11.47
N GLY A 45 13.85 25.18 -11.35
CA GLY A 45 15.01 25.48 -10.51
C GLY A 45 14.69 25.55 -9.00
N ARG A 46 13.60 24.91 -8.56
CA ARG A 46 13.12 24.94 -7.16
C ARG A 46 12.48 23.63 -6.77
N SER A 47 12.30 23.41 -5.47
CA SER A 47 11.49 22.29 -4.97
C SER A 47 10.01 22.69 -4.92
N LEU A 48 9.15 21.76 -5.29
CA LEU A 48 7.69 21.90 -5.25
C LEU A 48 7.14 21.01 -4.15
N LYS A 49 6.21 21.52 -3.33
CA LYS A 49 5.44 20.67 -2.41
C LYS A 49 4.49 19.79 -3.21
N TYR A 50 4.16 18.62 -2.69
CA TYR A 50 3.17 17.74 -3.31
C TYR A 50 1.83 18.44 -3.52
N ASP A 51 1.41 19.28 -2.56
CA ASP A 51 0.16 20.04 -2.62
C ASP A 51 0.14 21.11 -3.73
N ASP A 52 1.30 21.53 -4.23
CA ASP A 52 1.43 22.50 -5.32
C ASP A 52 1.43 21.84 -6.72
N ILE A 53 1.44 20.51 -6.79
CA ILE A 53 1.56 19.73 -8.04
C ILE A 53 0.17 19.19 -8.41
N LEU A 54 -0.26 19.39 -9.66
CA LEU A 54 -1.55 18.87 -10.11
C LEU A 54 -1.60 17.34 -10.07
N GLY A 55 -2.74 16.77 -9.69
CA GLY A 55 -2.90 15.32 -9.56
C GLY A 55 -2.55 14.82 -8.16
N SER A 56 -2.02 13.60 -8.05
CA SER A 56 -1.68 13.03 -6.74
C SER A 56 -0.55 11.99 -6.84
N PRO A 57 0.39 11.96 -5.89
CA PRO A 57 1.38 10.89 -5.77
C PRO A 57 0.78 9.59 -5.21
N TYR A 58 -0.47 9.65 -4.74
CA TYR A 58 -1.18 8.56 -4.10
C TYR A 58 -2.19 7.90 -5.05
N SER A 59 -2.23 6.57 -5.06
CA SER A 59 -3.33 5.85 -5.73
C SER A 59 -4.67 6.02 -4.98
N ASN A 60 -4.59 6.18 -3.65
CA ASN A 60 -5.69 6.58 -2.78
C ASN A 60 -5.17 7.63 -1.81
N GLN A 61 -5.70 8.86 -1.89
CA GLN A 61 -5.27 9.98 -1.05
C GLN A 61 -5.63 9.78 0.42
N ASN A 62 -6.69 9.02 0.69
CA ASN A 62 -7.21 8.83 2.03
C ASN A 62 -6.41 7.77 2.78
N PHE A 63 -6.14 8.06 4.04
CA PHE A 63 -5.60 7.07 4.95
C PHE A 63 -6.65 6.01 5.27
N SER A 64 -6.23 4.76 5.26
CA SER A 64 -7.05 3.58 5.53
C SER A 64 -6.49 2.84 6.74
N LYS A 65 -7.36 2.28 7.57
CA LYS A 65 -6.93 1.50 8.74
C LYS A 65 -6.28 0.20 8.26
N ALA A 66 -5.09 -0.10 8.76
CA ALA A 66 -4.33 -1.28 8.36
C ALA A 66 -3.60 -1.94 9.53
N LYS A 67 -3.35 -3.24 9.39
CA LYS A 67 -2.44 -4.02 10.23
C LYS A 67 -1.10 -4.16 9.50
N ILE A 68 -0.03 -3.61 10.07
CA ILE A 68 1.29 -3.54 9.43
C ILE A 68 2.26 -4.64 9.89
N ALA A 69 1.96 -5.32 11.01
CA ALA A 69 2.72 -6.42 11.59
C ALA A 69 1.86 -7.11 12.67
N GLU A 70 2.24 -8.32 13.11
CA GLU A 70 1.42 -9.13 14.03
C GLU A 70 1.23 -8.48 15.41
N ASP A 71 2.29 -7.90 15.96
CA ASP A 71 2.35 -7.33 17.32
C ASP A 71 2.07 -5.81 17.39
N TYR A 72 1.62 -5.22 16.28
CA TYR A 72 1.37 -3.79 16.19
C TYR A 72 -0.12 -3.48 16.16
N GLU A 73 -0.49 -2.39 16.83
CA GLU A 73 -1.83 -1.85 16.74
C GLU A 73 -2.17 -1.46 15.30
N MET A 74 -3.47 -1.43 15.02
CA MET A 74 -3.93 -0.98 13.71
C MET A 74 -3.73 0.52 13.58
N ILE A 75 -3.04 0.93 12.53
CA ILE A 75 -2.72 2.33 12.25
C ILE A 75 -3.35 2.80 10.94
N GLN A 76 -3.48 4.11 10.79
CA GLN A 76 -3.94 4.72 9.55
C GLN A 76 -2.76 4.82 8.58
N VAL A 77 -2.86 4.18 7.41
CA VAL A 77 -1.81 4.17 6.36
C VAL A 77 -2.33 4.64 5.01
N ARG A 78 -1.44 5.16 4.17
CA ARG A 78 -1.67 5.33 2.72
C ARG A 78 -0.41 4.95 1.95
N TYR A 79 -0.57 4.60 0.68
CA TYR A 79 0.55 4.22 -0.17
C TYR A 79 0.87 5.32 -1.19
N ASN A 80 2.11 5.78 -1.15
CA ASN A 80 2.68 6.74 -2.09
C ASN A 80 3.29 5.97 -3.26
N SER A 81 2.60 5.95 -4.41
CA SER A 81 3.07 5.24 -5.61
C SER A 81 4.11 6.04 -6.42
N TYR A 82 4.41 7.27 -6.03
CA TYR A 82 5.52 8.05 -6.58
C TYR A 82 6.85 7.71 -5.89
N SER A 83 6.92 7.77 -4.56
CA SER A 83 8.14 7.43 -3.79
C SER A 83 8.26 5.94 -3.43
N ASP A 84 7.22 5.14 -3.69
CA ASP A 84 7.14 3.72 -3.28
C ASP A 84 7.27 3.56 -1.75
N GLU A 85 6.47 4.33 -1.02
CA GLU A 85 6.50 4.39 0.44
C GLU A 85 5.11 4.17 1.04
N VAL A 86 5.08 3.55 2.22
CA VAL A 86 3.86 3.46 3.03
C VAL A 86 3.96 4.55 4.09
N GLU A 87 3.05 5.51 4.04
CA GLU A 87 2.95 6.59 5.00
C GLU A 87 1.92 6.22 6.06
N PHE A 88 2.17 6.57 7.32
CA PHE A 88 1.26 6.32 8.43
C PHE A 88 1.13 7.53 9.35
N LYS A 89 0.00 7.63 10.05
CA LYS A 89 -0.23 8.67 11.05
C LYS A 89 0.12 8.20 12.46
N ASN A 90 0.82 9.05 13.21
CA ASN A 90 1.00 8.93 14.65
C ASN A 90 0.84 10.31 15.33
N GLU A 91 1.19 10.40 16.61
CA GLU A 91 1.12 11.64 17.40
C GLU A 91 2.01 12.77 16.83
N ASN A 92 3.09 12.42 16.14
CA ASN A 92 4.05 13.37 15.56
C ASN A 92 3.67 13.83 14.14
N GLY A 93 2.56 13.34 13.59
CA GLY A 93 2.08 13.66 12.24
C GLY A 93 2.16 12.48 11.28
N VAL A 94 2.51 12.74 10.03
CA VAL A 94 2.65 11.72 8.99
C VAL A 94 4.11 11.28 8.90
N MET A 95 4.34 9.99 9.08
CA MET A 95 5.66 9.36 9.01
C MET A 95 5.69 8.29 7.93
N VAL A 96 6.89 7.88 7.53
CA VAL A 96 7.14 6.84 6.53
C VAL A 96 7.56 5.55 7.23
N LEU A 97 6.92 4.44 6.85
CA LEU A 97 7.19 3.12 7.37
C LEU A 97 8.55 2.62 6.86
N PRO A 98 9.46 2.16 7.74
CA PRO A 98 10.73 1.58 7.33
C PRO A 98 10.55 0.37 6.41
N LYS A 99 11.39 0.25 5.38
CA LYS A 99 11.42 -0.89 4.46
C LYS A 99 12.13 -2.10 5.09
N GLU A 100 11.55 -2.61 6.16
CA GLU A 100 12.08 -3.74 6.94
C GLU A 100 11.22 -5.00 6.77
N ASN A 101 11.83 -6.17 6.93
CA ASN A 101 11.13 -7.45 6.75
C ASN A 101 9.89 -7.61 7.64
N LYS A 102 9.93 -7.08 8.87
CA LYS A 102 8.79 -7.10 9.80
C LYS A 102 7.58 -6.29 9.30
N PHE A 103 7.82 -5.29 8.44
CA PHE A 103 6.79 -4.44 7.84
C PHE A 103 6.55 -4.79 6.37
N SER A 104 7.00 -5.97 5.94
CA SER A 104 6.89 -6.40 4.55
C SER A 104 5.46 -6.73 4.10
N LYS A 105 4.49 -6.84 5.03
CA LYS A 105 3.08 -7.11 4.71
C LYS A 105 2.16 -6.15 5.47
N ILE A 106 1.40 -5.36 4.74
CA ILE A 106 0.44 -4.40 5.27
C ILE A 106 -0.97 -4.78 4.81
N GLU A 107 -1.84 -5.12 5.75
CA GLU A 107 -3.22 -5.51 5.48
C GLU A 107 -4.16 -4.33 5.74
N ILE A 108 -4.62 -3.69 4.67
CA ILE A 108 -5.61 -2.61 4.69
C ILE A 108 -7.00 -3.23 4.83
N LEU A 109 -7.80 -2.72 5.77
CA LEU A 109 -9.09 -3.31 6.13
C LEU A 109 -10.22 -2.88 5.20
N SER A 110 -10.23 -1.63 4.76
CA SER A 110 -11.32 -1.06 3.95
C SER A 110 -10.80 -0.01 2.95
N PRO A 111 -10.90 -0.25 1.64
CA PRO A 111 -11.24 -1.54 1.04
C PRO A 111 -10.19 -2.61 1.40
N LYS A 112 -10.61 -3.88 1.50
CA LYS A 112 -9.70 -4.97 1.84
C LYS A 112 -8.62 -5.11 0.77
N GLN A 113 -7.38 -4.80 1.13
CA GLN A 113 -6.21 -4.84 0.23
C GLN A 113 -4.99 -5.24 1.04
N THR A 114 -4.03 -5.90 0.39
CA THR A 114 -2.76 -6.25 1.03
C THR A 114 -1.63 -5.64 0.20
N LEU A 115 -0.78 -4.84 0.83
CA LEU A 115 0.49 -4.42 0.26
C LEU A 115 1.59 -5.34 0.76
N ILE A 116 2.46 -5.76 -0.13
CA ILE A 116 3.63 -6.57 0.19
C ILE A 116 4.89 -5.93 -0.36
N PHE A 117 5.96 -5.90 0.43
CA PHE A 117 7.28 -5.52 -0.03
C PHE A 117 7.93 -6.72 -0.72
N VAL A 118 8.19 -6.59 -2.01
CA VAL A 118 8.72 -7.67 -2.85
C VAL A 118 10.09 -7.28 -3.38
N ASN A 119 11.08 -8.14 -3.11
CA ASN A 119 12.38 -8.06 -3.76
C ASN A 119 12.38 -8.79 -5.11
N THR A 120 12.10 -8.03 -6.17
CA THR A 120 12.04 -8.51 -7.56
C THR A 120 13.41 -8.54 -8.25
N LYS A 121 14.47 -8.03 -7.58
CA LYS A 121 15.83 -7.89 -8.12
C LYS A 121 15.89 -7.07 -9.43
N ASP A 122 15.04 -6.07 -9.55
CA ASP A 122 15.01 -5.10 -10.64
C ASP A 122 14.53 -3.72 -10.15
N ASP A 123 14.38 -2.77 -11.07
CA ASP A 123 13.93 -1.39 -10.80
C ASP A 123 12.47 -1.28 -10.31
N LEU A 124 11.75 -2.41 -10.24
CA LEU A 124 10.39 -2.50 -9.73
C LEU A 124 10.32 -3.12 -8.33
N ASN A 125 11.46 -3.41 -7.71
CA ASN A 125 11.58 -3.78 -6.30
C ASN A 125 10.82 -2.76 -5.45
N GLY A 126 10.04 -3.22 -4.48
CA GLY A 126 9.25 -2.33 -3.64
C GLY A 126 7.89 -2.91 -3.27
N TYR A 127 6.93 -2.03 -3.00
CA TYR A 127 5.58 -2.45 -2.61
C TYR A 127 4.71 -2.84 -3.81
N PHE A 128 3.98 -3.94 -3.68
CA PHE A 128 2.97 -4.42 -4.63
C PHE A 128 1.67 -4.67 -3.89
N TYR A 129 0.54 -4.48 -4.57
CA TYR A 129 -0.73 -5.03 -4.09
C TYR A 129 -0.77 -6.53 -4.38
N GLU A 130 -1.01 -7.34 -3.36
CA GLU A 130 -1.29 -8.76 -3.49
C GLU A 130 -2.77 -8.93 -3.88
N LEU A 131 -3.00 -9.34 -5.14
CA LEU A 131 -4.35 -9.54 -5.69
C LEU A 131 -4.85 -10.95 -5.45
N LEU A 132 -3.96 -11.93 -5.55
CA LEU A 132 -4.23 -13.34 -5.26
C LEU A 132 -3.01 -13.93 -4.55
N ASN A 133 -3.27 -14.64 -3.47
CA ASN A 133 -2.28 -15.38 -2.69
C ASN A 133 -2.47 -16.88 -2.92
N GLY A 134 -1.38 -17.60 -3.13
CA GLY A 134 -1.36 -19.04 -3.36
C GLY A 134 -0.01 -19.53 -3.84
N LYS A 135 0.07 -20.80 -4.25
CA LYS A 135 1.28 -21.41 -4.84
C LYS A 135 1.81 -20.55 -6.00
N THR A 136 0.89 -20.11 -6.85
CA THR A 136 1.07 -19.03 -7.81
C THR A 136 0.35 -17.79 -7.29
N SER A 137 1.06 -16.69 -7.08
CA SER A 137 0.48 -15.44 -6.58
C SER A 137 0.45 -14.37 -7.67
N LEU A 138 -0.53 -13.47 -7.61
CA LEU A 138 -0.66 -12.34 -8.54
C LEU A 138 -0.44 -11.03 -7.79
N TYR A 139 0.53 -10.25 -8.27
CA TYR A 139 0.91 -8.96 -7.70
C TYR A 139 0.68 -7.84 -8.70
N LYS A 140 0.27 -6.67 -8.20
CA LYS A 140 0.05 -5.45 -8.98
C LYS A 140 0.91 -4.31 -8.44
N LYS A 141 1.78 -3.78 -9.28
CA LYS A 141 2.52 -2.54 -9.02
C LYS A 141 1.75 -1.37 -9.60
N ILE A 142 1.53 -0.35 -8.76
CA ILE A 142 1.08 0.97 -9.22
C ILE A 142 2.27 1.92 -9.11
N LYS A 143 2.47 2.73 -10.15
CA LYS A 143 3.49 3.79 -10.18
C LYS A 143 2.86 5.11 -10.56
N THR A 144 3.33 6.16 -9.92
CA THR A 144 3.03 7.54 -10.29
C THR A 144 4.31 8.20 -10.79
N LYS A 145 4.21 8.97 -11.86
CA LYS A 145 5.31 9.73 -12.43
C LYS A 145 5.08 11.22 -12.18
N PHE A 146 6.12 11.91 -11.70
CA PHE A 146 6.18 13.36 -11.74
C PHE A 146 6.52 13.84 -13.16
N ILE A 147 5.70 14.74 -13.69
CA ILE A 147 5.91 15.45 -14.94
C ILE A 147 6.20 16.89 -14.58
N ASP A 148 7.43 17.32 -14.87
CA ASP A 148 7.92 18.65 -14.53
C ASP A 148 7.18 19.76 -15.31
N VAL A 149 7.23 20.98 -14.77
CA VAL A 149 6.70 22.21 -15.38
C VAL A 149 7.20 22.32 -16.82
N ILE A 150 6.34 22.76 -17.74
CA ILE A 150 6.77 23.15 -19.08
C ILE A 150 6.72 24.67 -19.13
N PRO A 151 7.87 25.36 -19.15
CA PRO A 151 7.91 26.81 -19.23
C PRO A 151 7.15 27.33 -20.43
N ALA A 152 6.61 28.55 -20.31
CA ALA A 152 6.05 29.27 -21.44
C ALA A 152 7.10 29.39 -22.57
N SER A 153 6.71 29.01 -23.79
CA SER A 153 7.60 29.12 -24.96
C SER A 153 7.73 30.55 -25.50
N SER A 154 6.88 31.47 -25.05
CA SER A 154 6.89 32.89 -25.41
C SER A 154 6.12 33.72 -24.37
N SER A 155 6.20 35.05 -24.45
CA SER A 155 5.47 35.99 -23.57
C SER A 155 3.95 35.91 -23.65
N TYR A 156 3.41 35.25 -24.69
CA TYR A 156 1.97 35.05 -24.87
C TYR A 156 1.49 33.64 -24.49
N ALA A 157 2.41 32.71 -24.28
CA ALA A 157 2.08 31.34 -23.89
C ALA A 157 2.02 31.24 -22.36
N SER A 158 1.09 30.44 -21.84
CA SER A 158 1.09 30.05 -20.43
C SER A 158 1.99 28.85 -20.20
N GLU A 159 2.63 28.80 -19.03
CA GLU A 159 3.33 27.59 -18.59
C GLU A 159 2.34 26.44 -18.39
N LYS A 160 2.81 25.20 -18.58
CA LYS A 160 2.06 24.02 -18.12
C LYS A 160 2.56 23.64 -16.74
N PRO A 161 1.70 23.60 -15.71
CA PRO A 161 2.10 23.29 -14.35
C PRO A 161 2.61 21.84 -14.25
N ALA A 162 3.42 21.60 -13.23
CA ALA A 162 3.86 20.24 -12.89
C ALA A 162 2.66 19.34 -12.55
N THR A 163 2.77 18.06 -12.86
CA THR A 163 1.66 17.10 -12.67
C THR A 163 2.17 15.74 -12.21
N PHE A 164 1.49 15.13 -11.24
CA PHE A 164 1.57 13.71 -10.96
C PHE A 164 0.63 12.93 -11.88
N LYS A 165 1.20 12.00 -12.66
CA LYS A 165 0.46 11.13 -13.58
C LYS A 165 0.59 9.67 -13.16
N ASN A 166 -0.54 9.02 -12.89
CA ASN A 166 -0.58 7.57 -12.68
C ASN A 166 -0.24 6.85 -13.99
N LEU A 167 0.64 5.86 -13.89
CA LEU A 167 1.00 4.98 -14.99
C LEU A 167 0.10 3.75 -15.00
N ASP A 168 0.05 3.07 -16.14
CA ASP A 168 -0.64 1.78 -16.24
C ASP A 168 -0.02 0.78 -15.24
N PRO A 169 -0.87 -0.02 -14.57
CA PRO A 169 -0.39 -0.99 -13.59
C PRO A 169 0.47 -2.06 -14.25
N ILE A 170 1.43 -2.56 -13.49
CA ILE A 170 2.33 -3.62 -13.92
C ILE A 170 2.04 -4.86 -13.09
N TYR A 171 1.85 -6.01 -13.74
CA TYR A 171 1.45 -7.25 -13.08
C TYR A 171 2.56 -8.28 -13.04
N TYR A 172 2.78 -8.88 -11.88
CA TYR A 172 3.80 -9.90 -11.65
C TYR A 172 3.12 -11.18 -11.19
N ILE A 173 3.48 -12.30 -11.81
CA ILE A 173 3.02 -13.63 -11.38
C ILE A 173 4.20 -14.30 -10.69
N LYS A 174 4.07 -14.53 -9.38
CA LYS A 174 5.06 -15.26 -8.58
C LYS A 174 4.77 -16.75 -8.68
N THR A 175 5.78 -17.54 -9.01
CA THR A 175 5.75 -19.01 -9.07
C THR A 175 6.88 -19.56 -8.19
N GLU A 176 6.95 -20.89 -8.04
CA GLU A 176 8.08 -21.54 -7.36
C GLU A 176 9.44 -21.27 -8.03
N LYS A 177 9.43 -21.00 -9.35
CA LYS A 177 10.65 -20.77 -10.14
C LYS A 177 11.08 -19.30 -10.19
N GLY A 178 10.27 -18.37 -9.66
CA GLY A 178 10.56 -16.94 -9.68
C GLY A 178 9.36 -16.10 -10.14
N PHE A 179 9.64 -14.99 -10.82
CA PHE A 179 8.61 -14.06 -11.27
C PHE A 179 8.47 -14.06 -12.79
N ILE A 180 7.24 -14.20 -13.28
CA ILE A 180 6.86 -13.81 -14.63
C ILE A 180 6.45 -12.34 -14.59
N LYS A 181 7.30 -11.48 -15.16
CA LYS A 181 7.23 -10.03 -15.01
C LYS A 181 6.47 -9.40 -16.18
N ASN A 182 5.37 -8.72 -15.89
CA ASN A 182 4.56 -7.94 -16.84
C ASN A 182 4.26 -8.66 -18.18
N PRO A 183 3.76 -9.91 -18.15
CA PRO A 183 3.61 -10.71 -19.36
C PRO A 183 2.71 -9.99 -20.37
N LYS A 184 3.10 -9.97 -21.64
CA LYS A 184 2.35 -9.27 -22.71
C LYS A 184 1.50 -10.18 -23.56
N ASN A 185 1.77 -11.47 -23.53
CA ASN A 185 1.10 -12.45 -24.38
C ASN A 185 1.20 -13.86 -23.77
N LYS A 186 0.44 -14.79 -24.34
CA LYS A 186 0.41 -16.19 -23.90
C LYS A 186 1.75 -16.92 -24.03
N LYS A 187 2.58 -16.52 -25.01
CA LYS A 187 3.86 -17.17 -25.28
C LYS A 187 4.83 -16.97 -24.12
N GLU A 188 4.93 -15.75 -23.59
CA GLU A 188 5.76 -15.43 -22.43
C GLU A 188 5.37 -16.23 -21.17
N ILE A 189 4.07 -16.49 -20.94
CA ILE A 189 3.63 -17.35 -19.82
C ILE A 189 4.07 -18.80 -20.03
N ILE A 190 3.83 -19.33 -21.23
CA ILE A 190 4.11 -20.74 -21.57
C ILE A 190 5.61 -21.03 -21.52
N GLU A 191 6.45 -20.09 -21.95
CA GLU A 191 7.91 -20.23 -21.91
C GLU A 191 8.45 -20.33 -20.48
N GLN A 192 7.81 -19.65 -19.52
CA GLN A 192 8.20 -19.68 -18.11
C GLN A 192 7.62 -20.90 -17.35
N LEU A 193 6.56 -21.52 -17.90
CA LEU A 193 5.87 -22.68 -17.32
C LEU A 193 5.75 -23.82 -18.35
N PRO A 194 6.88 -24.34 -18.88
CA PRO A 194 6.86 -25.36 -19.92
C PRO A 194 6.12 -26.64 -19.51
N GLU A 195 6.14 -26.99 -18.22
CA GLU A 195 5.44 -28.13 -17.64
C GLU A 195 3.90 -28.01 -17.69
N LYS A 196 3.36 -26.80 -17.83
CA LYS A 196 1.92 -26.53 -17.95
C LYS A 196 1.50 -26.15 -19.38
N LYS A 197 2.38 -26.36 -20.38
CA LYS A 197 2.17 -25.90 -21.76
C LYS A 197 0.86 -26.39 -22.37
N GLU A 198 0.53 -27.67 -22.24
CA GLU A 198 -0.68 -28.24 -22.85
C GLU A 198 -1.95 -27.66 -22.24
N VAL A 199 -2.04 -27.65 -20.91
CA VAL A 199 -3.19 -27.10 -20.18
C VAL A 199 -3.35 -25.59 -20.39
N LEU A 200 -2.24 -24.83 -20.48
CA LEU A 200 -2.24 -23.41 -20.79
C LEU A 200 -2.73 -23.11 -22.21
N ASN A 201 -2.31 -23.90 -23.20
CA ASN A 201 -2.76 -23.72 -24.59
C ASN A 201 -4.28 -23.92 -24.70
N THR A 202 -4.82 -24.94 -24.04
CA THR A 202 -6.27 -25.15 -23.96
C THR A 202 -6.97 -23.98 -23.28
N PHE A 203 -6.46 -23.55 -22.12
CA PHE A 203 -7.01 -22.41 -21.38
C PHE A 203 -7.05 -21.13 -22.21
N PHE A 204 -5.95 -20.73 -22.86
CA PHE A 204 -5.89 -19.52 -23.67
C PHE A 204 -6.72 -19.61 -24.97
N SER A 205 -7.00 -20.81 -25.47
CA SER A 205 -7.86 -21.00 -26.65
C SER A 205 -9.33 -20.84 -26.30
N GLN A 206 -9.73 -21.30 -25.11
CA GLN A 206 -11.10 -21.19 -24.60
C GLN A 206 -11.40 -19.83 -23.97
N ASN A 207 -10.37 -19.16 -23.42
CA ASN A 207 -10.50 -17.91 -22.68
C ASN A 207 -9.74 -16.79 -23.40
N LYS A 208 -10.46 -15.74 -23.81
CA LYS A 208 -9.88 -14.55 -24.44
C LYS A 208 -9.24 -13.63 -23.38
N ILE A 209 -8.12 -14.06 -22.82
CA ILE A 209 -7.37 -13.33 -21.79
C ILE A 209 -6.71 -12.08 -22.37
N LYS A 210 -6.95 -10.93 -21.74
CA LYS A 210 -6.19 -9.70 -21.95
C LYS A 210 -5.18 -9.47 -20.83
N PHE A 211 -3.91 -9.36 -21.18
CA PHE A 211 -2.81 -9.28 -20.21
C PHE A 211 -2.64 -7.90 -19.56
N ASP A 212 -3.42 -6.91 -19.99
CA ASP A 212 -3.54 -5.58 -19.39
C ASP A 212 -4.75 -5.47 -18.44
N LYS A 213 -5.61 -6.51 -18.35
CA LYS A 213 -6.79 -6.53 -17.50
C LYS A 213 -6.58 -7.33 -16.22
N GLU A 214 -6.80 -6.67 -15.09
CA GLU A 214 -6.67 -7.27 -13.76
C GLU A 214 -7.50 -8.56 -13.61
N GLU A 215 -8.77 -8.53 -14.01
CA GLU A 215 -9.70 -9.67 -13.85
C GLU A 215 -9.32 -10.88 -14.71
N ASP A 216 -8.81 -10.65 -15.92
CA ASP A 216 -8.36 -11.74 -16.80
C ASP A 216 -7.08 -12.40 -16.24
N LEU A 217 -6.18 -11.60 -15.65
CA LEU A 217 -4.99 -12.10 -14.96
C LEU A 217 -5.34 -12.87 -13.67
N LYS A 218 -6.32 -12.39 -12.90
CA LYS A 218 -6.86 -13.14 -11.75
C LYS A 218 -7.40 -14.49 -12.18
N LYS A 219 -8.12 -14.54 -13.30
CA LYS A 219 -8.65 -15.78 -13.87
C LYS A 219 -7.54 -16.75 -14.27
N LEU A 220 -6.49 -16.27 -14.94
CA LEU A 220 -5.32 -17.07 -15.29
C LEU A 220 -4.61 -17.63 -14.05
N VAL A 221 -4.34 -16.81 -13.05
CA VAL A 221 -3.62 -17.26 -11.84
C VAL A 221 -4.47 -18.20 -11.00
N THR A 222 -5.79 -17.99 -10.93
CA THR A 222 -6.70 -18.95 -10.29
C THR A 222 -6.65 -20.32 -10.97
N PHE A 223 -6.67 -20.36 -12.31
CA PHE A 223 -6.52 -21.60 -13.07
C PHE A 223 -5.19 -22.31 -12.79
N LEU A 224 -4.09 -21.55 -12.72
CA LEU A 224 -2.75 -22.07 -12.41
C LEU A 224 -2.61 -22.61 -10.98
N ASN A 225 -3.47 -22.20 -10.05
CA ASN A 225 -3.48 -22.73 -8.68
C ASN A 225 -4.30 -24.02 -8.54
N GLN A 226 -5.11 -24.38 -9.53
CA GLN A 226 -5.97 -25.57 -9.53
C GLN A 226 -5.39 -26.75 -10.34
N ASN A 227 -4.33 -26.50 -11.11
CA ASN A 227 -3.70 -27.45 -12.04
C ASN A 227 -2.19 -27.34 -11.92
#